data_AF-A0AA38CXL6-F1
#
_entry.id   AF-A0AA38CXL6-F1
#
_cell.length_a   1.000
_cell.length_b   1.000
_cell.length_c   1.000
_cell.angle_alpha   90.00
_cell.angle_beta   90.00
_cell.angle_gamma   90.00
#
_symmetry.space_group_name_H-M   'P 1'
#
loop_
_entity.id
_entity.type
_entity.pdbx_description
1 polymer ?
#
loop_
_entity_poly.entity_id
_entity_poly.type
_entity_poly.pdbx_seq_one_letter_code
_entity_poly.pdbx_strand_id
1 'polypeptide(L)' 'MAKRTENRQTEILKFIHTCVGQKGYPPTVREIGEGVSLSSTSTVHGHLARLEKRG' A
#
# COMPACT_ATOMS: atom_id res chain seq x y z
N MET A 1 -21.51 1.12 6.69
CA MET A 1 -20.33 1.72 7.37
C MET A 1 -19.06 0.97 6.92
N ALA A 2 -18.45 1.38 5.80
CA ALA A 2 -17.27 0.69 5.25
C ALA A 2 -15.98 1.19 5.94
N LYS A 3 -15.56 0.41 6.93
CA LYS A 3 -14.19 0.07 7.35
C LYS A 3 -13.06 1.04 6.94
N ARG A 4 -12.53 1.77 7.94
CA ARG A 4 -11.27 2.55 7.93
C ARG A 4 -10.03 1.80 7.39
N THR A 5 -10.12 0.48 7.21
CA THR A 5 -9.08 -0.40 6.64
C THR A 5 -9.04 -0.37 5.11
N GLU A 6 -10.17 -0.15 4.43
CA GLU A 6 -10.22 -0.02 2.96
C GLU A 6 -9.42 1.20 2.50
N ASN A 7 -9.53 2.32 3.21
CA ASN A 7 -8.77 3.54 2.88
C ASN A 7 -7.27 3.27 2.79
N ARG A 8 -6.69 2.44 3.68
CA ARG A 8 -5.24 2.16 3.68
C ARG A 8 -4.83 1.28 2.51
N GLN A 9 -5.65 0.30 2.15
CA GLN A 9 -5.41 -0.54 0.98
C GLN A 9 -5.46 0.29 -0.30
N THR A 10 -6.44 1.19 -0.41
CA THR A 10 -6.57 2.13 -1.54
C THR A 10 -5.40 3.12 -1.61
N GLU A 11 -4.93 3.65 -0.47
CA GLU A 11 -3.77 4.54 -0.43
C GLU A 11 -2.48 3.84 -0.87
N ILE A 12 -2.26 2.59 -0.43
CA ILE A 12 -1.12 1.78 -0.89
C ILE A 12 -1.19 1.56 -2.41
N LEU A 13 -2.36 1.18 -2.93
CA LEU A 13 -2.57 1.00 -4.37
C LEU A 13 -2.32 2.30 -5.17
N LYS A 14 -2.87 3.43 -4.70
CA LYS A 14 -2.62 4.75 -5.31
C LYS A 14 -1.15 5.12 -5.29
N PHE A 15 -0.47 4.86 -4.17
CA PHE A 15 0.95 5.14 -4.03
C PHE A 15 1.78 4.32 -5.02
N ILE A 16 1.47 3.02 -5.16
CA ILE A 16 2.10 2.13 -6.15
C ILE A 16 1.90 2.67 -7.56
N HIS A 17 0.64 2.96 -7.95
CA HIS A 17 0.35 3.50 -9.28
C HIS A 17 1.05 4.83 -9.56
N THR A 18 1.11 5.71 -8.56
CA THR A 18 1.76 7.01 -8.67
C THR A 18 3.27 6.86 -8.80
N CYS A 19 3.90 6.01 -7.99
CA CYS A 19 5.33 5.72 -8.08
C CYS A 19 5.70 5.06 -9.40
N VAL A 20 4.89 4.12 -9.90
CA VAL A 20 5.12 3.51 -11.22
C VAL A 20 5.03 4.58 -12.31
N GLY A 21 4.02 5.46 -12.27
CA GLY A 21 3.87 6.53 -13.25
C GLY A 21 4.96 7.60 -13.20
N GLN A 22 5.47 7.93 -12.01
CA GLN A 22 6.48 8.98 -11.83
C GLN A 22 7.92 8.47 -11.97
N LYS A 23 8.23 7.33 -11.35
CA LYS A 23 9.59 6.78 -11.28
C LYS A 23 9.85 5.69 -12.34
N GLY A 24 8.80 5.12 -12.93
CA GLY A 24 8.91 4.01 -13.88
C GLY A 24 9.09 2.63 -13.23
N TYR A 25 9.03 2.53 -11.90
CA TYR A 25 9.15 1.28 -11.17
C TYR A 25 8.18 1.21 -9.97
N PRO A 26 7.70 0.00 -9.61
CA PRO A 26 6.87 -0.19 -8.44
C PRO A 26 7.66 0.07 -7.15
N PRO A 27 7.10 0.80 -6.18
CA PRO A 27 7.80 1.12 -4.93
C PRO A 27 7.95 -0.12 -4.07
N THR A 28 9.01 -0.15 -3.25
CA THR A 28 9.24 -1.25 -2.31
C THR A 28 8.32 -1.17 -1.09
N VAL A 29 8.19 -2.28 -0.34
CA VAL A 29 7.43 -2.31 0.93
C VAL A 29 7.90 -1.27 1.95
N ARG A 30 9.20 -0.91 1.93
CA ARG A 30 9.77 0.19 2.73
C ARG A 30 9.29 1.55 2.22
N GLU A 31 9.44 1.81 0.92
CA GLU A 31 8.98 3.07 0.31
C GLU A 31 7.48 3.29 0.46
N ILE A 32 6.67 2.23 0.31
CA ILE A 32 5.23 2.27 0.55
C ILE A 32 4.98 2.65 2.02
N GLY A 33 5.65 1.99 2.96
CA GLY A 33 5.51 2.28 4.39
C GLY A 33 5.86 3.73 4.73
N GLU A 34 6.95 4.26 4.15
CA GLU A 34 7.36 5.65 4.32
C GLU A 34 6.36 6.62 3.66
N GLY A 35 5.90 6.31 2.44
CA GLY A 35 5.02 7.17 1.64
C GLY A 35 3.58 7.25 2.15
N VAL A 36 3.05 6.16 2.74
CA VAL A 36 1.71 6.16 3.36
C VAL A 36 1.76 6.27 4.89
N SER A 37 2.93 6.64 5.45
CA SER A 37 3.15 6.85 6.88
C SER A 37 2.69 5.67 7.76
N LEU A 38 3.01 4.45 7.32
CA LEU A 38 2.75 3.23 8.09
C LEU A 38 3.90 2.97 9.06
N SER A 39 3.54 2.77 10.32
CA SER A 39 4.50 2.62 11.43
C SER A 39 5.38 1.36 11.33
N SER A 40 5.04 0.39 10.48
CA SER A 40 5.83 -0.84 10.31
C SER A 40 5.62 -1.47 8.94
N THR A 41 6.71 -1.92 8.32
CA THR A 41 6.73 -2.70 7.07
C THR A 41 5.89 -3.99 7.18
N SER A 42 5.85 -4.60 8.37
CA SER A 42 4.99 -5.76 8.66
C SER A 42 3.50 -5.49 8.44
N THR A 43 3.06 -4.26 8.75
CA THR A 43 1.67 -3.83 8.55
C THR A 43 1.37 -3.70 7.06
N VAL A 44 2.30 -3.15 6.27
CA VAL A 44 2.20 -3.07 4.80
C VAL A 44 2.03 -4.47 4.20
N HIS A 45 2.87 -5.41 4.63
CA HIS A 45 2.83 -6.80 4.15
C HIS A 45 1.48 -7.47 4.48
N GLY A 46 0.95 -7.25 5.69
CA GLY A 46 -0.39 -7.73 6.06
C GLY A 46 -1.53 -7.10 5.27
N HIS A 47 -1.39 -5.83 4.85
CA HIS A 47 -2.35 -5.16 3.98
C HIS A 47 -2.31 -5.71 2.54
N LEU A 48 -1.12 -5.95 1.99
CA LEU A 48 -0.94 -6.59 0.68
C LEU A 48 -1.46 -8.01 0.67
N ALA A 49 -1.08 -8.84 1.64
CA ALA A 49 -1.53 -10.23 1.72
C ALA A 49 -3.07 -10.33 1.82
N ARG A 50 -3.72 -9.38 2.49
CA ARG A 50 -5.19 -9.29 2.54
C ARG A 50 -5.83 -8.79 1.24
N LEU A 51 -5.12 -7.98 0.46
CA LEU A 51 -5.55 -7.56 -0.88
C LEU A 51 -5.46 -8.75 -1.84
N GLU A 52 -4.34 -9.48 -1.85
CA GLU A 52 -4.17 -10.68 -2.66
C GLU A 52 -5.19 -11.75 -2.32
N LYS A 53 -5.45 -11.98 -1.03
CA LYS A 53 -6.44 -12.98 -0.57
C LYS A 53 -7.90 -12.60 -0.84
N ARG A 54 -8.16 -11.36 -1.26
CA ARG A 54 -9.49 -10.87 -1.66
C ARG A 54 -9.66 -10.80 -3.18
N GLY A 55 -8.60 -11.04 -3.96
CA GLY A 55 -8.69 -11.35 -5.38
C GLY A 55 -9.01 -12.82 -5.60
#